data_AF-U1Q5K6-F1
#
_entry.id   AF-U1Q5K6-F1
#
_cell.length_a   1.000
_cell.length_b   1.000
_cell.length_c   1.000
_cell.angle_alpha   90.00
_cell.angle_beta   90.00
_cell.angle_gamma   90.00
#
_symmetry.space_group_name_H-M   'P 1'
#
loop_
_entity.id
_entity.type
_entity.pdbx_description
1 polymer ?
#
loop_
_entity_poly.entity_id
_entity_poly.type
_entity_poly.pdbx_seq_one_letter_code
_entity_poly.pdbx_strand_id
1 'polypeptide(L)'
;MSQSIKHLSAFQRDILYIISDLDTSYGLGIKSALEEYYENEVNTGRVYQNLGKLVERGYLEKSEIDKRTNSYNLTNKAVTAIEHRHHWQTVQTDGQLGVNRVDEMDTEPVNPDQTSSTSP
;
A
#
# COMPACT_ATOMS: atom_id res chain seq x y z
N MET A 1 -5.56 -19.99 -9.67
CA MET A 1 -5.18 -20.08 -8.23
C MET A 1 -5.59 -18.78 -7.56
N SER A 2 -6.23 -18.83 -6.39
CA SER A 2 -6.79 -17.64 -5.73
C SER A 2 -5.70 -16.64 -5.35
N GLN A 3 -5.71 -15.44 -5.94
CA GLN A 3 -4.84 -14.31 -5.62
C GLN A 3 -5.31 -13.63 -4.32
N SER A 4 -5.35 -14.39 -3.23
CA SER A 4 -5.98 -13.95 -1.98
C SER A 4 -4.98 -13.97 -0.83
N ILE A 5 -4.71 -12.81 -0.24
CA ILE A 5 -3.84 -12.65 0.95
C ILE A 5 -4.54 -13.03 2.27
N LYS A 6 -5.74 -13.62 2.24
CA LYS A 6 -6.51 -14.00 3.44
C LYS A 6 -5.77 -15.00 4.35
N HIS A 7 -4.89 -15.83 3.78
CA HIS A 7 -4.10 -16.82 4.51
C HIS A 7 -2.78 -16.27 5.07
N LEU A 8 -2.39 -15.05 4.68
CA LEU A 8 -1.22 -14.39 5.26
C LEU A 8 -1.51 -14.01 6.72
N SER A 9 -0.47 -13.94 7.55
CA SER A 9 -0.62 -13.38 8.90
C SER A 9 -0.94 -11.88 8.81
N ALA A 10 -1.46 -11.29 9.90
CA ALA A 10 -1.66 -9.84 9.97
C ALA A 10 -0.36 -9.08 9.66
N PHE A 11 0.72 -9.45 10.34
CA PHE A 11 2.05 -8.87 10.12
C PHE A 11 2.55 -8.96 8.67
N GLN A 12 2.26 -10.06 7.96
CA GLN A 12 2.61 -10.18 6.55
C GLN A 12 1.79 -9.26 5.66
N ARG A 13 0.51 -9.07 5.95
CA ARG A 13 -0.31 -8.09 5.22
C ARG A 13 0.14 -6.67 5.51
N ASP A 14 0.47 -6.36 6.76
CA ASP A 14 0.93 -5.04 7.17
C ASP A 14 2.25 -4.68 6.45
N ILE A 15 3.16 -5.64 6.27
CA ILE A 15 4.34 -5.46 5.41
C ILE A 15 3.94 -5.07 3.98
N LEU A 16 2.95 -5.72 3.38
CA LEU A 16 2.52 -5.41 2.02
C LEU A 16 1.92 -4.00 1.91
N TYR A 17 1.14 -3.57 2.91
CA TYR A 17 0.59 -2.21 2.97
C TYR A 17 1.67 -1.14 3.18
N ILE A 18 2.64 -1.40 4.05
CA ILE A 18 3.77 -0.48 4.24
C ILE A 18 4.58 -0.34 2.96
N ILE A 19 4.89 -1.46 2.28
CA ILE A 19 5.65 -1.39 1.02
C ILE A 19 4.85 -0.67 -0.08
N SER A 20 3.51 -0.74 -0.10
CA SER A 20 2.72 0.03 -1.08
C SER A 20 2.79 1.55 -0.90
N ASP A 21 3.12 2.03 0.30
CA ASP A 21 3.19 3.46 0.63
C ASP A 21 4.63 4.01 0.60
N LEU A 22 5.64 3.12 0.54
CA LEU A 22 7.04 3.52 0.57
C LEU A 22 7.60 3.77 -0.84
N ASP A 23 8.09 4.99 -1.07
CA ASP A 23 8.90 5.32 -2.25
C ASP A 23 10.21 4.50 -2.32
N THR A 24 10.71 4.05 -1.16
CA THR A 24 11.98 3.32 -1.05
C THR A 24 11.86 2.14 -0.09
N SER A 25 11.76 0.94 -0.67
CA SER A 25 11.42 -0.31 0.02
C SER A 25 12.63 -1.16 0.43
N TYR A 26 13.63 -0.55 1.08
CA TYR A 26 14.80 -1.29 1.58
C TYR A 26 14.51 -1.87 2.97
N GLY A 27 15.14 -3.00 3.31
CA GLY A 27 14.82 -3.76 4.54
C GLY A 27 14.84 -2.94 5.83
N LEU A 28 15.73 -1.93 5.95
CA LEU A 28 15.76 -1.03 7.10
C LEU A 28 14.61 -0.01 7.08
N GLY A 29 14.27 0.56 5.92
CA GLY A 29 13.14 1.48 5.78
C GLY A 29 11.81 0.80 6.09
N ILE A 30 11.62 -0.43 5.61
CA ILE A 30 10.44 -1.24 5.93
C ILE A 30 10.35 -1.51 7.43
N LYS A 31 11.48 -1.82 8.10
CA LYS A 31 11.49 -2.00 9.56
C LYS A 31 11.08 -0.70 10.27
N SER A 32 11.68 0.44 9.91
CA SER A 32 11.37 1.72 10.54
C SER A 32 9.89 2.09 10.39
N ALA A 33 9.31 1.91 9.21
CA ALA A 33 7.89 2.16 8.98
C ALA A 33 6.99 1.20 9.78
N LEU A 34 7.40 -0.07 9.95
CA LEU A 34 6.68 -1.02 10.82
C LEU A 34 6.74 -0.59 12.29
N GLU A 35 7.89 -0.10 12.76
CA GLU A 35 8.05 0.37 14.14
C GLU A 35 7.23 1.63 14.42
N GLU A 36 7.16 2.53 13.45
CA GLU A 36 6.28 3.69 13.49
C GLU A 36 4.81 3.26 13.54
N TYR A 37 4.39 2.36 12.65
CA TYR A 37 3.01 1.86 12.60
C TYR A 37 2.57 1.15 13.89
N TYR A 38 3.46 0.35 14.50
CA TYR A 38 3.13 -0.36 15.75
C TYR A 38 3.46 0.45 17.01
N GLU A 39 4.02 1.66 16.88
CA GLU A 39 4.53 2.49 17.97
C GLU A 39 5.46 1.74 18.93
N ASN A 40 6.21 0.76 18.41
CA ASN A 40 6.99 -0.18 19.22
C ASN A 40 8.17 -0.75 18.43
N GLU A 41 9.20 -1.21 19.14
CA GLU A 41 10.32 -1.92 18.51
C GLU A 41 9.84 -3.22 17.87
N VAL A 42 10.26 -3.45 16.63
CA VAL A 42 9.93 -4.65 15.86
C VAL A 42 11.20 -5.46 15.64
N ASN A 43 11.15 -6.74 16.04
CA ASN A 43 12.30 -7.62 15.88
C ASN A 43 12.75 -7.74 14.41
N THR A 44 14.00 -7.36 14.15
CA THR A 44 14.61 -7.40 12.81
C THR A 44 14.55 -8.78 12.16
N GLY A 45 14.82 -9.85 12.92
CA GLY A 45 14.73 -11.23 12.43
C GLY A 45 13.32 -11.61 11.99
N ARG A 46 12.29 -11.15 12.71
CA ARG A 46 10.89 -11.33 12.33
C ARG A 46 10.56 -10.62 11.01
N VAL A 47 11.07 -9.40 10.80
CA VAL A 47 10.90 -8.66 9.53
C VAL A 47 11.49 -9.46 8.38
N TYR A 48 12.79 -9.79 8.44
CA TYR A 48 13.45 -10.50 7.34
C TYR A 48 12.89 -11.91 7.09
N GLN A 49 12.49 -12.64 8.14
CA GLN A 49 11.83 -13.93 7.94
C GLN A 49 10.50 -13.79 7.19
N ASN A 50 9.73 -12.74 7.45
CA ASN A 50 8.46 -12.51 6.75
C ASN A 50 8.67 -11.96 5.34
N LEU A 51 9.66 -11.10 5.12
CA LEU A 51 10.06 -10.67 3.78
C LEU A 51 10.45 -11.87 2.91
N GLY A 52 11.30 -12.77 3.41
CA GLY A 52 11.69 -14.00 2.69
C GLY A 52 10.48 -14.87 2.33
N LYS A 53 9.57 -15.10 3.29
CA LYS A 53 8.32 -15.84 3.09
C LYS A 53 7.39 -15.19 2.05
N LEU A 54 7.37 -13.86 1.95
CA LEU A 54 6.55 -13.14 0.96
C LEU A 54 7.18 -13.19 -0.43
N VAL A 55 8.52 -13.17 -0.51
CA VAL A 55 9.27 -13.40 -1.76
C VAL A 55 9.04 -14.82 -2.27
N GLU A 56 9.20 -15.83 -1.42
CA GLU A 56 8.96 -17.25 -1.77
C GLU A 56 7.54 -17.49 -2.30
N ARG A 57 6.55 -16.75 -1.79
CA ARG A 57 5.15 -16.83 -2.23
C ARG A 57 4.84 -15.95 -3.44
N GLY A 58 5.81 -15.21 -3.97
CA GLY A 58 5.67 -14.35 -5.14
C GLY A 58 4.85 -13.08 -4.91
N TYR A 59 4.72 -12.62 -3.65
CA TYR A 59 4.11 -11.32 -3.35
C TYR A 59 5.14 -10.19 -3.40
N LEU A 60 6.42 -10.51 -3.16
CA LEU A 60 7.51 -9.56 -3.26
C LEU A 60 8.54 -10.03 -4.27
N GLU A 61 9.12 -9.09 -5.00
CA GLU A 61 10.37 -9.27 -5.71
C GLU A 61 11.51 -8.69 -4.87
N LYS A 62 12.59 -9.45 -4.73
CA LYS A 62 13.80 -9.02 -4.03
C LYS A 62 14.87 -8.69 -5.07
N SER A 63 15.44 -7.50 -4.99
CA SER A 63 16.59 -7.09 -5.80
C SER A 63 17.76 -6.67 -4.91
N GLU A 64 18.96 -7.08 -5.28
CA GLU A 64 20.19 -6.66 -4.61
C GLU A 64 20.61 -5.29 -5.14
N ILE A 65 20.80 -4.32 -4.24
CA ILE A 65 21.30 -2.98 -4.57
C ILE A 65 22.81 -2.95 -4.37
N ASP A 66 23.25 -3.53 -3.26
CA ASP A 66 24.65 -3.74 -2.92
C ASP A 66 24.78 -4.98 -2.02
N LYS A 67 26.03 -5.32 -1.65
CA LYS A 67 26.37 -6.50 -0.85
C LYS A 67 25.64 -6.60 0.51
N ARG A 68 25.05 -5.50 1.00
CA ARG A 68 24.36 -5.39 2.30
C ARG A 68 22.92 -4.90 2.16
N THR A 69 22.55 -4.26 1.05
CA THR A 69 21.24 -3.62 0.86
C THR A 69 20.41 -4.33 -0.19
N ASN A 70 19.21 -4.77 0.19
CA ASN A 70 18.22 -5.35 -0.73
C ASN A 70 16.97 -4.45 -0.76
N SER A 71 16.37 -4.30 -1.94
CA SER A 71 15.02 -3.75 -2.13
C SER A 71 13.98 -4.86 -2.23
N TYR A 72 12.75 -4.52 -1.82
CA TYR A 72 11.60 -5.42 -1.83
C TYR A 72 10.40 -4.72 -2.47
N ASN A 73 10.06 -5.08 -3.69
CA ASN A 73 8.96 -4.44 -4.42
C ASN A 73 7.73 -5.35 -4.49
N LEU A 74 6.54 -4.75 -4.45
CA LEU A 74 5.30 -5.49 -4.68
C LEU A 74 5.28 -6.06 -6.09
N THR A 75 4.90 -7.33 -6.21
CA THR A 75 4.56 -7.89 -7.52
C THR A 75 3.14 -7.49 -7.92
N ASN A 76 2.81 -7.61 -9.20
CA ASN A 76 1.42 -7.46 -9.68
C ASN A 76 0.44 -8.35 -8.90
N LYS A 77 0.88 -9.55 -8.52
CA LYS A 77 0.11 -10.47 -7.69
C LYS A 77 -0.23 -9.87 -6.32
N ALA A 78 0.72 -9.20 -5.68
CA ALA A 78 0.47 -8.54 -4.40
C ALA A 78 -0.48 -7.37 -4.57
N VAL A 79 -0.28 -6.51 -5.57
CA VAL A 79 -1.14 -5.36 -5.85
C VAL A 79 -2.60 -5.80 -6.00
N THR A 80 -2.89 -6.74 -6.91
CA THR A 80 -4.25 -7.26 -7.10
C THR A 80 -4.83 -7.87 -5.82
N ALA A 81 -4.01 -8.58 -5.04
CA ALA A 81 -4.49 -9.20 -3.82
C ALA A 81 -4.78 -8.19 -2.70
N ILE A 82 -4.04 -7.08 -2.64
CA ILE A 82 -4.29 -5.94 -1.74
C ILE A 82 -5.59 -5.24 -2.15
N GLU A 83 -5.79 -4.97 -3.44
CA GLU A 83 -7.03 -4.36 -3.97
C GLU A 83 -8.26 -5.20 -3.61
N HIS A 84 -8.20 -6.52 -3.86
CA HIS A 84 -9.27 -7.45 -3.49
C HIS A 84 -9.53 -7.45 -1.97
N ARG A 85 -8.48 -7.31 -1.16
CA ARG A 85 -8.60 -7.24 0.29
C ARG A 85 -9.26 -5.93 0.73
N HIS A 86 -8.85 -4.80 0.15
CA HIS A 86 -9.43 -3.48 0.44
C HIS A 86 -10.92 -3.46 0.09
N HIS A 87 -11.28 -3.90 -1.12
CA HIS A 87 -12.68 -4.02 -1.53
C HIS A 87 -13.50 -4.87 -0.56
N TRP A 88 -12.98 -6.04 -0.17
CA TRP A 88 -13.66 -6.88 0.83
C TRP A 88 -13.82 -6.16 2.17
N GLN A 89 -12.80 -5.46 2.68
CA GLN A 89 -12.89 -4.72 3.93
C GLN A 89 -13.96 -3.63 3.86
N THR A 90 -13.93 -2.80 2.81
CA THR A 90 -14.93 -1.73 2.60
C THR A 90 -16.35 -2.30 2.62
N VAL A 91 -16.61 -3.38 1.87
CA VAL A 91 -17.93 -4.03 1.84
C VAL A 91 -18.35 -4.55 3.22
N GLN A 92 -17.41 -5.10 4.01
CA GLN A 92 -17.75 -5.58 5.36
C GLN A 92 -17.99 -4.45 6.36
N THR A 93 -17.35 -3.30 6.18
CA THR A 93 -17.41 -2.19 7.13
C THR A 93 -18.39 -1.08 6.76
N ASP A 94 -18.94 -1.12 5.54
CA ASP A 94 -19.82 -0.09 4.97
C ASP A 94 -20.96 0.35 5.92
N GLY A 95 -21.63 -0.62 6.56
CA GLY A 95 -22.71 -0.34 7.49
C GLY A 95 -22.30 0.04 8.92
N GLN A 96 -21.03 -0.12 9.30
CA GLN A 96 -20.55 0.08 10.68
C GLN A 96 -19.57 1.23 10.85
N LEU A 97 -18.75 1.53 9.83
CA LEU A 97 -17.68 2.53 9.94
C LEU A 97 -18.04 3.86 9.27
N GLY A 98 -19.21 4.01 8.66
CA GLY A 98 -19.69 5.30 8.13
C GLY A 98 -18.64 6.03 7.29
N VAL A 99 -17.84 5.28 6.51
CA VAL A 99 -16.82 5.86 5.63
C VAL A 99 -17.57 6.57 4.51
N ASN A 100 -17.87 7.85 4.73
CA ASN A 100 -18.37 8.76 3.72
C ASN A 100 -17.44 8.65 2.52
N ARG A 101 -17.98 8.19 1.39
CA ARG A 101 -17.37 8.34 0.07
C ARG A 101 -16.89 9.79 -0.06
N VAL A 102 -15.59 10.01 -0.01
CA VAL A 102 -14.99 11.25 -0.49
C VAL A 102 -14.93 11.19 -2.00
N ASP A 103 -16.08 11.10 -2.66
CA ASP A 103 -16.22 11.15 -4.12
C ASP A 103 -17.59 11.76 -4.46
N GLU A 104 -17.72 13.07 -4.21
CA GLU A 104 -18.57 14.02 -4.96
C GLU A 104 -18.45 15.41 -4.29
N MET A 105 -17.45 16.21 -4.68
CA MET A 105 -17.60 17.67 -4.71
C MET A 105 -16.57 18.32 -5.66
N ASP A 106 -17.12 18.85 -6.75
CA ASP A 106 -16.68 20.00 -7.55
C ASP A 106 -15.40 19.93 -8.40
N THR A 107 -15.52 19.27 -9.56
CA THR A 107 -15.07 19.92 -10.80
C THR A 107 -16.15 19.83 -11.87
N GLU A 108 -16.96 20.88 -11.96
CA GLU A 108 -17.75 21.22 -13.15
C GLU A 108 -17.29 22.60 -13.70
N PRO A 109 -17.53 22.89 -14.98
CA PRO A 109 -16.47 23.23 -15.93
C PRO A 109 -16.18 24.73 -16.05
N VAL A 110 -14.95 25.05 -16.49
CA VAL A 110 -14.57 26.39 -16.98
C VAL A 110 -15.52 26.80 -18.11
N ASN A 111 -16.32 27.84 -17.86
CA ASN A 111 -17.17 28.47 -18.85
C ASN A 111 -16.30 29.33 -19.82
N PRO A 112 -16.28 29.06 -21.13
CA PRO A 112 -15.42 29.78 -22.07
C PRO A 112 -15.89 31.22 -22.40
N ASP A 113 -17.00 31.71 -21.85
CA ASP A 113 -17.60 32.97 -22.29
C ASP A 113 -17.19 34.24 -21.49
N GLN A 114 -15.95 34.31 -21.03
CA GLN A 114 -15.35 35.55 -20.52
C GLN A 114 -14.22 36.02 -21.44
N THR A 115 -14.54 36.16 -22.72
CA THR A 115 -13.79 37.06 -23.61
C THR A 115 -14.77 38.08 -24.16
N SER A 116 -14.69 39.33 -23.69
CA SER A 116 -14.81 40.56 -24.50
C SER A 116 -15.22 41.77 -23.66
N SER A 117 -14.33 42.77 -23.70
CA SER A 117 -14.64 44.22 -23.68
C SER A 117 -15.09 44.79 -22.32
N THR A 118 -14.68 45.98 -21.88
CA THR A 118 -14.43 47.22 -22.62
C THR A 118 -13.59 48.16 -21.74
N SER A 119 -12.49 48.70 -22.29
CA SER A 119 -11.92 49.98 -21.85
C SER A 119 -12.85 51.13 -22.25
N PRO A 120 -12.93 52.17 -21.41
CA PRO A 120 -12.45 53.46 -21.88
C PRO A 120 -11.37 54.05 -20.97
#